data_AF-A0A1Q5KPN1-F1
#
_entry.id   AF-A0A1Q5KPN1-F1
#
_cell.length_a   1.000
_cell.length_b   1.000
_cell.length_c   1.000
_cell.angle_alpha   90.00
_cell.angle_beta   90.00
_cell.angle_gamma   90.00
#
_symmetry.space_group_name_H-M   'P 1'
#
loop_
_entity.id
_entity.type
_entity.pdbx_description
1 polymer ?
#
loop_
_entity_poly.entity_id
_entity_poly.type
_entity_poly.pdbx_seq_one_letter_code
_entity_poly.pdbx_strand_id
1 'polypeptide(L)'
;MSDDGQQGTAQERVPSRQRKRFPGISSRAYEHPADRSALVALRKLSGFDTVFKALSGLLPERSLRLLFLSDSVRVSERQFAHLHDMLRDACYILDLEKVPPMYVAQDPQPNAMCIGLDEPIIVVTTGLIELLDEEEMRAVVGHEVGHALSGHAVYRTILLFLTTLALKVAWIPLGNFAVMALVTALREWFRKSELSADRAGLLVGQDVKASMRGLMKLAGGNHLHEMNVDAFLEQAEEYEAGGDLRDSVLKILNVLPRSHPFATIRAAELKKWAESRDYQRIMDGHYPRRSEDKDTSARESFRESAASYADDMKSSKDPLMKLVSDLAGGAGDLGGRVRRGFDGFRSPPQPGEGPKDAPQE
;
A
#
# COMPACT_ATOMS: atom_id res chain seq x y z
N MET A 1 1.24 -7.71 -59.49
CA MET A 1 0.21 -7.91 -58.45
C MET A 1 0.95 -8.24 -57.18
N SER A 2 0.93 -7.33 -56.21
CA SER A 2 1.22 -7.50 -54.77
C SER A 2 1.42 -6.11 -54.19
N ASP A 3 0.31 -5.49 -53.80
CA ASP A 3 0.31 -4.39 -52.85
C ASP A 3 -0.73 -4.80 -51.80
N ASP A 4 -0.27 -5.08 -50.58
CA ASP A 4 -1.14 -5.27 -49.42
C ASP A 4 -0.34 -4.97 -48.13
N GLY A 5 -0.50 -3.73 -47.68
CA GLY A 5 -0.96 -3.43 -46.32
C GLY A 5 -0.16 -4.01 -45.14
N GLN A 6 0.77 -3.23 -44.61
CA GLN A 6 1.12 -3.27 -43.19
C GLN A 6 0.89 -1.89 -42.56
N GLN A 7 -0.35 -1.67 -42.12
CA GLN A 7 -0.65 -0.65 -41.12
C GLN A 7 -0.19 -1.19 -39.76
N GLY A 8 1.06 -0.90 -39.40
CA GLY A 8 1.51 -1.01 -38.02
C GLY A 8 0.92 0.14 -37.21
N THR A 9 0.05 -0.15 -36.26
CA THR A 9 -0.45 0.81 -35.28
C THR A 9 0.73 1.39 -34.50
N ALA A 10 1.14 2.60 -34.86
CA ALA A 10 2.08 3.38 -34.08
C ALA A 10 1.40 3.75 -32.76
N GLN A 11 1.79 3.09 -31.66
CA GLN A 11 1.56 3.63 -30.33
C GLN A 11 2.18 5.03 -30.31
N GLU A 12 1.32 6.05 -30.16
CA GLU A 12 1.73 7.44 -29.97
C GLU A 12 2.73 7.50 -28.80
N ARG A 13 4.01 7.69 -29.12
CA ARG A 13 5.00 8.09 -28.13
C ARG A 13 4.66 9.53 -27.74
N VAL A 14 3.82 9.67 -26.71
CA VAL A 14 3.53 10.94 -26.05
C VAL A 14 4.87 11.58 -25.66
N PRO A 15 5.07 12.91 -25.85
CA PRO A 15 6.31 13.57 -25.45
C PRO A 15 6.62 13.24 -23.99
N SER A 16 7.85 12.81 -23.70
CA SER A 16 8.29 12.55 -22.33
C SER A 16 8.08 13.82 -21.50
N ARG A 17 7.08 13.82 -20.62
CA ARG A 17 6.92 14.88 -19.62
C ARG A 17 8.26 15.03 -18.90
N GLN A 18 8.80 16.24 -18.88
CA GLN A 18 9.99 16.54 -18.09
C GLN A 18 9.59 16.47 -16.61
N ARG A 19 9.82 15.31 -16.00
CA ARG A 19 9.50 15.04 -14.60
C ARG A 19 10.54 15.69 -13.69
N LYS A 20 10.08 16.26 -12.58
CA LYS A 20 10.96 16.85 -11.56
C LYS A 20 11.75 15.74 -10.87
N ARG A 21 13.05 15.96 -10.69
CA ARG A 21 13.94 15.08 -9.93
C ARG A 21 13.99 15.52 -8.47
N PHE A 22 14.24 14.58 -7.56
CA PHE A 22 14.45 14.85 -6.14
C PHE A 22 15.84 14.36 -5.67
N PRO A 23 16.93 15.05 -6.07
CA PRO A 23 18.27 14.66 -5.64
C PRO A 23 18.39 14.62 -4.11
N GLY A 24 18.98 13.54 -3.59
CA GLY A 24 19.22 13.28 -2.18
C GLY A 24 17.97 13.07 -1.33
N ILE A 25 16.79 12.87 -1.92
CA ILE A 25 15.54 12.71 -1.16
C ILE A 25 15.64 11.55 -0.15
N SER A 26 15.28 11.83 1.10
CA SER A 26 15.10 10.80 2.12
C SER A 26 13.73 10.15 1.99
N SER A 27 13.62 8.86 2.32
CA SER A 27 12.31 8.16 2.38
C SER A 27 11.32 8.90 3.30
N ARG A 28 11.84 9.56 4.33
CA ARG A 28 11.08 10.39 5.26
C ARG A 28 10.31 11.52 4.60
N ALA A 29 10.69 11.96 3.40
CA ALA A 29 9.96 12.98 2.67
C ALA A 29 8.53 12.54 2.32
N TYR A 30 8.35 11.26 1.99
CA TYR A 30 7.07 10.72 1.53
C TYR A 30 6.47 9.65 2.45
N GLU A 31 7.22 9.16 3.45
CA GLU A 31 6.72 8.21 4.44
C GLU A 31 5.41 8.67 5.10
N HIS A 32 4.45 7.75 5.14
CA HIS A 32 3.23 7.93 5.90
C HIS A 32 3.55 7.96 7.40
N PRO A 33 2.97 8.87 8.21
CA PRO A 33 3.25 8.94 9.65
C PRO A 33 3.03 7.62 10.40
N ALA A 34 2.01 6.86 10.00
CA ALA A 34 1.74 5.53 10.54
C ALA A 34 2.85 4.49 10.24
N ASP A 35 3.48 4.56 9.08
CA ASP A 35 4.59 3.69 8.69
C ASP A 35 5.83 3.99 9.55
N ARG A 36 6.21 5.27 9.61
CA ARG A 36 7.33 5.77 10.43
C ARG A 36 7.20 5.37 11.90
N SER A 37 6.00 5.52 12.48
CA SER A 37 5.72 5.16 13.88
C SER A 37 5.97 3.69 14.17
N ALA A 38 5.45 2.84 13.29
CA ALA A 38 5.39 1.41 13.53
C ALA A 38 6.79 0.78 13.45
N LEU A 39 7.66 1.22 12.52
CA LEU A 39 9.06 0.78 12.50
C LEU A 39 9.82 1.20 13.77
N VAL A 40 9.65 2.45 14.22
CA VAL A 40 10.31 2.94 15.43
C VAL A 40 9.82 2.18 16.66
N ALA A 41 8.53 1.86 16.74
CA ALA A 41 7.96 1.06 17.82
C ALA A 41 8.51 -0.38 17.83
N LEU A 42 8.57 -1.03 16.65
CA LEU A 42 9.11 -2.38 16.50
C LEU A 42 10.57 -2.48 16.95
N ARG A 43 11.43 -1.52 16.55
CA ARG A 43 12.86 -1.49 16.92
C ARG A 43 13.13 -1.26 18.41
N LYS A 44 12.16 -0.72 19.15
CA LYS A 44 12.28 -0.52 20.61
C LYS A 44 11.95 -1.76 21.42
N LEU A 45 11.42 -2.82 20.80
CA LEU A 45 11.12 -4.06 21.50
C LEU A 45 12.43 -4.77 21.89
N SER A 46 12.55 -5.12 23.17
CA SER A 46 13.71 -5.89 23.66
C SER A 46 13.82 -7.22 22.92
N GLY A 47 15.02 -7.53 22.43
CA GLY A 47 15.30 -8.77 21.68
C GLY A 47 14.90 -8.74 20.20
N PHE A 48 14.38 -7.62 19.68
CA PHE A 48 14.02 -7.47 18.26
C PHE A 48 15.20 -7.80 17.34
N ASP A 49 16.38 -7.24 17.59
CA ASP A 49 17.57 -7.45 16.75
C ASP A 49 18.02 -8.92 16.73
N THR A 50 17.87 -9.63 17.85
CA THR A 50 18.20 -11.05 17.94
C THR A 50 17.24 -11.89 17.10
N VAL A 51 15.94 -11.64 17.23
CA VAL A 51 14.90 -12.34 16.44
C VAL A 51 15.06 -12.01 14.96
N PHE A 52 15.27 -10.74 14.63
CA PHE A 52 15.47 -10.27 13.26
C PHE A 52 16.69 -10.91 12.61
N LYS A 53 17.82 -10.97 13.32
CA LYS A 53 19.05 -11.62 12.83
C LYS A 53 18.86 -13.13 12.63
N ALA A 54 18.16 -13.79 13.56
CA ALA A 54 17.84 -15.20 13.43
C ALA A 54 16.94 -15.47 12.20
N LEU A 55 15.87 -14.69 12.02
CA LEU A 55 14.98 -14.79 10.86
C LEU A 55 15.72 -14.51 9.56
N SER A 56 16.52 -13.45 9.52
CA SER A 56 17.31 -13.08 8.33
C SER A 56 18.32 -14.16 7.95
N GLY A 57 18.95 -14.82 8.92
CA GLY A 57 19.85 -15.94 8.66
C GLY A 57 19.17 -17.21 8.14
N LEU A 58 17.86 -17.37 8.38
CA LEU A 58 17.07 -18.49 7.86
C LEU A 58 16.52 -18.23 6.46
N LEU A 59 16.55 -16.98 5.99
CA LEU A 59 16.04 -16.60 4.68
C LEU A 59 17.08 -16.91 3.59
N PRO A 60 16.75 -17.76 2.60
CA PRO A 60 17.70 -18.12 1.57
C PRO A 60 17.67 -17.07 0.46
N GLU A 61 18.23 -15.88 0.71
CA GLU A 61 18.26 -14.77 -0.28
C GLU A 61 18.86 -15.20 -1.63
N ARG A 62 19.92 -16.01 -1.59
CA ARG A 62 20.49 -16.62 -2.79
C ARG A 62 19.49 -17.51 -3.53
N SER A 63 18.66 -18.27 -2.80
CA SER A 63 17.61 -19.08 -3.41
C SER A 63 16.55 -18.22 -4.08
N LEU A 64 16.13 -17.11 -3.43
CA LEU A 64 15.17 -16.17 -4.02
C LEU A 64 15.69 -15.58 -5.34
N ARG A 65 16.97 -15.16 -5.38
CA ARG A 65 17.62 -14.67 -6.60
C ARG A 65 17.65 -15.75 -7.69
N LEU A 66 18.05 -16.97 -7.33
CA LEU A 66 18.11 -18.08 -8.26
C LEU A 66 16.72 -18.44 -8.81
N LEU A 67 15.68 -18.42 -7.97
CA LEU A 67 14.31 -18.70 -8.37
C LEU A 67 13.84 -17.75 -9.48
N PHE A 68 13.94 -16.43 -9.28
CA PHE A 68 13.55 -15.48 -10.32
C PHE A 68 14.47 -15.55 -11.54
N LEU A 69 15.77 -15.78 -11.35
CA LEU A 69 16.67 -15.98 -12.49
C LEU A 69 16.30 -17.21 -13.34
N SER A 70 15.73 -18.26 -12.72
CA SER A 70 15.34 -19.49 -13.42
C SER A 70 13.92 -19.50 -13.97
N ASP A 71 12.98 -18.79 -13.33
CA ASP A 71 11.52 -18.95 -13.55
C ASP A 71 10.83 -17.63 -13.91
N SER A 72 11.58 -16.64 -14.39
CA SER A 72 11.04 -15.36 -14.83
C SER A 72 11.92 -14.69 -15.89
N VAL A 73 11.39 -13.68 -16.58
CA VAL A 73 12.15 -12.94 -17.60
C VAL A 73 12.77 -11.70 -16.97
N ARG A 74 14.10 -11.58 -17.04
CA ARG A 74 14.80 -10.41 -16.54
C ARG A 74 14.54 -9.18 -17.42
N VAL A 75 14.17 -8.07 -16.78
CA VAL A 75 14.03 -6.76 -17.44
C VAL A 75 15.42 -6.17 -17.69
N SER A 76 15.66 -5.74 -18.93
CA SER A 76 16.91 -5.14 -19.40
C SER A 76 16.68 -4.30 -20.67
N GLU A 77 17.70 -3.59 -21.14
CA GLU A 77 17.67 -2.89 -22.44
C GLU A 77 17.29 -3.80 -23.62
N ARG A 78 17.51 -5.13 -23.50
CA ARG A 78 17.23 -6.11 -24.56
C ARG A 78 15.92 -6.88 -24.36
N GLN A 79 15.27 -6.76 -23.20
CA GLN A 79 14.07 -7.52 -22.83
C GLN A 79 13.19 -6.64 -21.94
N PHE A 80 11.95 -6.36 -22.35
CA PHE A 80 11.09 -5.37 -21.68
C PHE A 80 11.77 -3.99 -21.56
N ALA A 81 12.35 -3.48 -22.65
CA ALA A 81 13.11 -2.23 -22.67
C ALA A 81 12.34 -1.04 -22.08
N HIS A 82 11.03 -0.94 -22.36
CA HIS A 82 10.21 0.14 -21.82
C HIS A 82 10.06 0.09 -20.29
N LEU A 83 9.88 -1.10 -19.70
CA LEU A 83 9.92 -1.27 -18.23
C LEU A 83 11.30 -0.97 -17.67
N HIS A 84 12.36 -1.34 -18.41
CA HIS A 84 13.73 -1.02 -18.01
C HIS A 84 13.95 0.50 -17.93
N ASP A 85 13.47 1.24 -18.92
CA ASP A 85 13.55 2.71 -18.94
C ASP A 85 12.73 3.32 -17.80
N MET A 86 11.50 2.85 -17.56
CA MET A 86 10.68 3.30 -16.43
C MET A 86 11.38 3.08 -15.09
N LEU A 87 12.01 1.92 -14.90
CA LEU A 87 12.73 1.59 -13.68
C LEU A 87 13.93 2.52 -13.47
N ARG A 88 14.71 2.76 -14.53
CA ARG A 88 15.86 3.68 -14.49
C ARG A 88 15.40 5.10 -14.21
N ASP A 89 14.32 5.55 -14.83
CA ASP A 89 13.71 6.86 -14.59
C ASP A 89 13.25 7.00 -13.14
N ALA A 90 12.57 6.00 -12.59
CA ALA A 90 12.11 6.00 -11.21
C ALA A 90 13.28 6.10 -10.22
N CYS A 91 14.32 5.30 -10.44
CA CYS A 91 15.55 5.37 -9.65
C CYS A 91 16.24 6.73 -9.79
N TYR A 92 16.27 7.29 -11.00
CA TYR A 92 16.86 8.61 -11.25
C TYR A 92 16.10 9.74 -10.55
N ILE A 93 14.76 9.71 -10.59
CA ILE A 93 13.87 10.70 -9.97
C ILE A 93 14.01 10.68 -8.44
N LEU A 94 13.98 9.50 -7.82
CA LEU A 94 14.14 9.33 -6.36
C LEU A 94 15.61 9.25 -5.91
N ASP A 95 16.54 9.45 -6.83
CA ASP A 95 17.98 9.42 -6.59
C ASP A 95 18.43 8.12 -5.87
N LEU A 96 17.89 6.97 -6.28
CA LEU A 96 18.30 5.66 -5.78
C LEU A 96 19.60 5.25 -6.48
N GLU A 97 20.68 5.12 -5.72
CA GLU A 97 22.04 4.92 -6.25
C GLU A 97 22.18 3.62 -7.06
N LYS A 98 21.58 2.54 -6.57
CA LYS A 98 21.65 1.21 -7.19
C LYS A 98 20.28 0.81 -7.72
N VAL A 99 20.18 0.69 -9.05
CA VAL A 99 18.98 0.19 -9.71
C VAL A 99 18.78 -1.28 -9.34
N PRO A 100 17.67 -1.66 -8.68
CA PRO A 100 17.41 -3.05 -8.33
C PRO A 100 17.14 -3.89 -9.59
N PRO A 101 17.52 -5.18 -9.62
CA PRO A 101 17.07 -6.09 -10.68
C PRO A 101 15.54 -6.13 -10.72
N MET A 102 14.97 -6.13 -11.93
CA MET A 102 13.54 -6.31 -12.14
C MET A 102 13.28 -7.54 -13.02
N TYR A 103 12.20 -8.26 -12.70
CA TYR A 103 11.79 -9.46 -13.41
C TYR A 103 10.29 -9.42 -13.74
N VAL A 104 9.92 -10.03 -14.86
CA VAL A 104 8.54 -10.29 -15.26
C VAL A 104 8.22 -11.77 -15.03
N ALA A 105 7.30 -12.04 -14.12
CA ALA A 105 6.80 -13.38 -13.82
C ALA A 105 5.50 -13.65 -14.58
N GLN A 106 5.35 -14.87 -15.11
CA GLN A 106 4.11 -15.29 -15.76
C GLN A 106 3.06 -15.54 -14.68
N ASP A 107 2.11 -14.62 -14.55
CA ASP A 107 0.99 -14.73 -13.63
C ASP A 107 -0.15 -13.82 -14.17
N PRO A 108 -1.34 -14.36 -14.44
CA PRO A 108 -2.47 -13.55 -14.90
C PRO A 108 -3.02 -12.61 -13.82
N GLN A 109 -2.70 -12.82 -12.53
CA GLN A 109 -3.12 -11.92 -11.46
C GLN A 109 -2.26 -10.65 -11.44
N PRO A 110 -2.84 -9.45 -11.61
CA PRO A 110 -2.09 -8.19 -11.57
C PRO A 110 -1.41 -7.98 -10.22
N ASN A 111 -0.09 -7.93 -10.21
CA ASN A 111 0.70 -7.77 -8.99
C ASN A 111 2.10 -7.24 -9.28
N ALA A 112 2.66 -6.48 -8.35
CA ALA A 112 4.06 -6.12 -8.29
C ALA A 112 4.55 -6.27 -6.85
N MET A 113 5.85 -6.51 -6.67
CA MET A 113 6.44 -6.55 -5.33
C MET A 113 7.93 -6.23 -5.32
N CYS A 114 8.35 -5.56 -4.26
CA CYS A 114 9.73 -5.32 -3.91
C CYS A 114 10.14 -6.20 -2.72
N ILE A 115 11.10 -7.09 -2.94
CA ILE A 115 11.56 -8.12 -1.99
C ILE A 115 13.09 -8.25 -2.04
N GLY A 116 13.69 -8.88 -1.04
CA GLY A 116 15.15 -8.97 -0.87
C GLY A 116 15.58 -8.48 0.50
N LEU A 117 16.79 -8.87 0.92
CA LEU A 117 17.38 -8.46 2.19
C LEU A 117 18.51 -7.47 1.94
N ASP A 118 19.62 -7.94 1.38
CA ASP A 118 20.80 -7.12 1.12
C ASP A 118 20.65 -6.31 -0.18
N GLU A 119 20.05 -6.90 -1.21
CA GLU A 119 19.73 -6.18 -2.44
C GLU A 119 18.26 -6.40 -2.85
N PRO A 120 17.45 -5.33 -2.95
CA PRO A 120 16.07 -5.46 -3.38
C PRO A 120 15.98 -5.94 -4.84
N ILE A 121 14.92 -6.67 -5.13
CA ILE A 121 14.49 -7.19 -6.42
C ILE A 121 13.05 -6.77 -6.59
N ILE A 122 12.72 -6.26 -7.78
CA ILE A 122 11.36 -5.93 -8.15
C ILE A 122 10.82 -7.03 -9.06
N VAL A 123 9.60 -7.48 -8.80
CA VAL A 123 8.92 -8.49 -9.62
C VAL A 123 7.58 -7.92 -10.04
N VAL A 124 7.27 -8.01 -11.34
CA VAL A 124 6.02 -7.56 -11.94
C VAL A 124 5.37 -8.76 -12.65
N THR A 125 4.06 -8.91 -12.56
CA THR A 125 3.35 -9.99 -13.25
C THR A 125 2.93 -9.59 -14.65
N THR A 126 2.78 -10.58 -15.55
CA THR A 126 2.23 -10.37 -16.89
C THR A 126 0.84 -9.73 -16.84
N GLY A 127 -0.03 -10.15 -15.91
CA GLY A 127 -1.36 -9.56 -15.75
C GLY A 127 -1.34 -8.07 -15.40
N LEU A 128 -0.32 -7.58 -14.69
CA LEU A 128 -0.19 -6.15 -14.41
C LEU A 128 0.24 -5.36 -15.65
N ILE A 129 1.15 -5.91 -16.44
CA ILE A 129 1.62 -5.31 -17.69
C ILE A 129 0.48 -5.18 -18.69
N GLU A 130 -0.40 -6.18 -18.75
CA GLU A 130 -1.55 -6.18 -19.65
C GLU A 130 -2.68 -5.24 -19.18
N LEU A 131 -2.76 -4.98 -17.87
CA LEU A 131 -3.82 -4.15 -17.27
C LEU A 131 -3.54 -2.65 -17.37
N LEU A 132 -2.30 -2.23 -17.13
CA LEU A 132 -1.93 -0.83 -16.92
C LEU A 132 -1.37 -0.17 -18.18
N ASP A 133 -1.71 1.11 -18.36
CA ASP A 133 -1.07 1.97 -19.34
C ASP A 133 0.31 2.47 -18.86
N GLU A 134 1.01 3.22 -19.72
CA GLU A 134 2.36 3.71 -19.42
C GLU A 134 2.46 4.56 -18.14
N GLU A 135 1.51 5.47 -17.92
CA GLU A 135 1.57 6.40 -16.79
C GLU A 135 1.14 5.72 -15.48
N GLU A 136 0.17 4.81 -15.56
CA GLU A 136 -0.24 3.95 -14.45
C GLU A 136 0.89 2.99 -14.04
N MET A 137 1.53 2.34 -15.02
CA MET A 137 2.67 1.45 -14.78
C MET A 137 3.85 2.22 -14.18
N ARG A 138 4.10 3.45 -14.62
CA ARG A 138 5.14 4.30 -14.04
C ARG A 138 4.88 4.64 -12.57
N ALA A 139 3.62 4.86 -12.19
CA ALA A 139 3.24 5.02 -10.79
C ALA A 139 3.53 3.75 -9.98
N VAL A 140 3.23 2.56 -10.52
CA VAL A 140 3.55 1.27 -9.88
C VAL A 140 5.05 1.03 -9.76
N VAL A 141 5.83 1.26 -10.83
CA VAL A 141 7.29 1.13 -10.78
C VAL A 141 7.89 2.10 -9.76
N GLY A 142 7.39 3.34 -9.71
CA GLY A 142 7.78 4.32 -8.70
C GLY A 142 7.43 3.88 -7.28
N HIS A 143 6.28 3.23 -7.09
CA HIS A 143 5.86 2.65 -5.83
C HIS A 143 6.83 1.55 -5.35
N GLU A 144 7.21 0.62 -6.23
CA GLU A 144 8.18 -0.44 -5.89
C GLU A 144 9.59 0.08 -5.63
N VAL A 145 10.04 1.10 -6.37
CA VAL A 145 11.30 1.81 -6.10
C VAL A 145 11.21 2.55 -4.76
N GLY A 146 10.04 3.09 -4.41
CA GLY A 146 9.75 3.66 -3.09
C GLY A 146 9.96 2.63 -1.97
N HIS A 147 9.45 1.41 -2.12
CA HIS A 147 9.73 0.32 -1.17
C HIS A 147 11.22 -0.03 -1.08
N ALA A 148 11.94 -0.01 -2.20
CA ALA A 148 13.39 -0.26 -2.21
C ALA A 148 14.14 0.85 -1.44
N LEU A 149 13.82 2.11 -1.71
CA LEU A 149 14.45 3.27 -1.06
C LEU A 149 14.13 3.35 0.44
N SER A 150 12.91 3.01 0.85
CA SER A 150 12.49 2.99 2.26
C SER A 150 12.95 1.74 3.03
N GLY A 151 13.62 0.79 2.39
CA GLY A 151 14.04 -0.47 3.03
C GLY A 151 12.88 -1.41 3.38
N HIS A 152 11.72 -1.23 2.77
CA HIS A 152 10.53 -2.06 3.02
C HIS A 152 10.68 -3.50 2.51
N ALA A 153 11.53 -3.71 1.50
CA ALA A 153 11.81 -5.02 0.89
C ALA A 153 12.19 -6.09 1.93
N VAL A 154 12.98 -5.72 2.93
CA VAL A 154 13.46 -6.61 3.99
C VAL A 154 12.29 -7.18 4.79
N TYR A 155 11.46 -6.30 5.32
CA TYR A 155 10.31 -6.67 6.14
C TYR A 155 9.23 -7.39 5.33
N ARG A 156 9.05 -7.00 4.06
CA ARG A 156 8.17 -7.71 3.14
C ARG A 156 8.63 -9.16 2.92
N THR A 157 9.93 -9.38 2.74
CA THR A 157 10.52 -10.71 2.58
C THR A 157 10.31 -11.56 3.83
N ILE A 158 10.56 -10.99 5.01
CA ILE A 158 10.30 -11.66 6.30
C ILE A 158 8.82 -12.02 6.42
N LEU A 159 7.91 -11.10 6.09
CA LEU A 159 6.46 -11.33 6.17
C LEU A 159 6.01 -12.49 5.25
N LEU A 160 6.52 -12.55 4.00
CA LEU A 160 6.20 -13.64 3.07
C LEU A 160 6.66 -14.99 3.64
N PHE A 161 7.91 -15.05 4.11
CA PHE A 161 8.46 -16.27 4.72
C PHE A 161 7.68 -16.70 5.96
N LEU A 162 7.39 -15.77 6.89
CA LEU A 162 6.63 -16.05 8.11
C LEU A 162 5.20 -16.49 7.79
N THR A 163 4.57 -15.92 6.76
CA THR A 163 3.23 -16.34 6.32
C THR A 163 3.26 -17.78 5.82
N THR A 164 4.24 -18.15 5.00
CA THR A 164 4.41 -19.54 4.53
C THR A 164 4.75 -20.47 5.69
N LEU A 165 5.59 -20.04 6.62
CA LEU A 165 5.97 -20.80 7.80
C LEU A 165 4.76 -21.06 8.70
N ALA A 166 3.94 -20.03 8.96
CA ALA A 166 2.72 -20.12 9.76
C ALA A 166 1.80 -21.23 9.26
N LEU A 167 1.58 -21.31 7.94
CA LEU A 167 0.80 -22.37 7.32
C LEU A 167 1.42 -23.77 7.54
N LYS A 168 2.75 -23.89 7.46
CA LYS A 168 3.46 -25.16 7.65
C LYS A 168 3.47 -25.65 9.09
N VAL A 169 3.41 -24.73 10.07
CA VAL A 169 3.44 -25.05 11.51
C VAL A 169 2.07 -24.90 12.18
N ALA A 170 1.01 -24.65 11.41
CA ALA A 170 -0.35 -24.44 11.92
C ALA A 170 -0.87 -25.60 12.80
N TRP A 171 -0.34 -26.81 12.59
CA TRP A 171 -0.65 -28.00 13.39
C TRP A 171 -0.04 -27.99 14.80
N ILE A 172 0.89 -27.07 15.11
CA ILE A 172 1.51 -26.90 16.44
C ILE A 172 0.72 -25.85 17.24
N PRO A 173 -0.05 -26.24 18.28
CA PRO A 173 -1.05 -25.34 18.89
C PRO A 173 -0.48 -24.04 19.48
N LEU A 174 0.65 -24.08 20.20
CA LEU A 174 1.24 -22.90 20.85
C LEU A 174 2.18 -22.10 19.94
N GLY A 175 2.92 -22.76 19.05
CA GLY A 175 3.83 -22.08 18.12
C GLY A 175 3.09 -21.21 17.10
N ASN A 176 1.90 -21.64 16.70
CA ASN A 176 1.07 -20.92 15.75
C ASN A 176 0.61 -19.55 16.29
N PHE A 177 0.27 -19.42 17.57
CA PHE A 177 -0.19 -18.13 18.13
C PHE A 177 0.88 -17.03 18.07
N ALA A 178 2.12 -17.35 18.44
CA ALA A 178 3.21 -16.36 18.41
C ALA A 178 3.54 -15.93 16.98
N VAL A 179 3.61 -16.88 16.04
CA VAL A 179 3.85 -16.59 14.62
C VAL A 179 2.68 -15.80 14.03
N MET A 180 1.43 -16.15 14.34
CA MET A 180 0.25 -15.44 13.87
C MET A 180 0.16 -14.01 14.40
N ALA A 181 0.52 -13.77 15.67
CA ALA A 181 0.60 -12.43 16.22
C ALA A 181 1.65 -11.58 15.48
N LEU A 182 2.84 -12.14 15.25
CA LEU A 182 3.91 -11.48 14.50
C LEU A 182 3.50 -11.19 13.04
N VAL A 183 2.92 -12.18 12.36
CA VAL A 183 2.42 -12.02 10.98
C VAL A 183 1.33 -10.94 10.93
N THR A 184 0.41 -10.91 11.90
CA THR A 184 -0.66 -9.90 11.96
C THR A 184 -0.07 -8.50 12.14
N ALA A 185 0.88 -8.33 13.06
CA ALA A 185 1.56 -7.06 13.28
C ALA A 185 2.35 -6.59 12.06
N LEU A 186 3.12 -7.49 11.42
CA LEU A 186 3.87 -7.18 10.20
C LEU A 186 2.95 -6.88 9.02
N ARG A 187 1.79 -7.55 8.89
CA ARG A 187 0.79 -7.22 7.88
C ARG A 187 0.19 -5.84 8.09
N GLU A 188 -0.12 -5.49 9.33
CA GLU A 188 -0.63 -4.16 9.65
C GLU A 188 0.41 -3.09 9.33
N TRP A 189 1.66 -3.29 9.73
CA TRP A 189 2.74 -2.38 9.37
C TRP A 189 2.90 -2.29 7.84
N PHE A 190 2.93 -3.41 7.14
CA PHE A 190 3.10 -3.44 5.68
C PHE A 190 1.96 -2.69 4.98
N ARG A 191 0.71 -2.82 5.43
CA ARG A 191 -0.40 -2.02 4.93
C ARG A 191 -0.20 -0.51 5.10
N LYS A 192 0.52 -0.05 6.13
CA LYS A 192 0.87 1.37 6.28
C LYS A 192 1.99 1.80 5.35
N SER A 193 2.95 0.91 5.10
CA SER A 193 4.06 1.20 4.17
C SER A 193 3.62 1.26 2.71
N GLU A 194 2.50 0.62 2.35
CA GLU A 194 1.82 0.81 1.05
C GLU A 194 1.43 2.27 0.79
N LEU A 195 0.96 3.00 1.82
CA LEU A 195 0.61 4.42 1.68
C LEU A 195 1.86 5.28 1.44
N SER A 196 2.98 4.95 2.08
CA SER A 196 4.28 5.59 1.80
C SER A 196 4.71 5.33 0.36
N ALA A 197 4.56 4.09 -0.11
CA ALA A 197 4.95 3.70 -1.45
C ALA A 197 4.03 4.31 -2.53
N ASP A 198 2.73 4.49 -2.27
CA ASP A 198 1.82 5.24 -3.15
C ASP A 198 2.26 6.68 -3.36
N ARG A 199 2.71 7.33 -2.28
CA ARG A 199 3.28 8.69 -2.33
C ARG A 199 4.56 8.73 -3.15
N ALA A 200 5.45 7.75 -2.99
CA ALA A 200 6.65 7.61 -3.82
C ALA A 200 6.29 7.39 -5.31
N GLY A 201 5.29 6.53 -5.58
CA GLY A 201 4.74 6.29 -6.90
C GLY A 201 4.23 7.56 -7.56
N LEU A 202 3.52 8.41 -6.80
CA LEU A 202 3.06 9.72 -7.28
C LEU A 202 4.22 10.71 -7.53
N LEU A 203 5.27 10.72 -6.69
CA LEU A 203 6.45 11.56 -6.95
C LEU A 203 7.19 11.16 -8.22
N VAL A 204 7.22 9.86 -8.53
CA VAL A 204 7.81 9.33 -9.77
C VAL A 204 6.91 9.59 -10.97
N GLY A 205 5.62 9.27 -10.87
CA GLY A 205 4.66 9.42 -11.97
C GLY A 205 4.37 10.89 -12.31
N GLN A 206 4.21 11.72 -11.27
CA GLN A 206 3.80 13.14 -11.34
C GLN A 206 2.48 13.35 -12.07
N ASP A 207 1.61 12.34 -12.04
CA ASP A 207 0.26 12.38 -12.60
C ASP A 207 -0.72 11.74 -11.59
N VAL A 208 -1.37 12.59 -10.80
CA VAL A 208 -2.33 12.18 -9.77
C VAL A 208 -3.47 11.36 -10.39
N LYS A 209 -3.93 11.73 -11.59
CA LYS A 209 -5.03 11.05 -12.27
C LYS A 209 -4.61 9.64 -12.70
N ALA A 210 -3.41 9.49 -13.25
CA ALA A 210 -2.87 8.18 -13.62
C ALA A 210 -2.66 7.28 -12.38
N SER A 211 -2.14 7.82 -11.27
CA SER A 211 -1.99 7.05 -10.04
C SER A 211 -3.33 6.56 -9.48
N MET A 212 -4.36 7.42 -9.45
CA MET A 212 -5.71 7.03 -9.01
C MET A 212 -6.37 6.04 -9.98
N ARG A 213 -6.21 6.25 -11.29
CA ARG A 213 -6.75 5.34 -12.32
C ARG A 213 -6.11 3.95 -12.24
N GLY A 214 -4.80 3.87 -11.97
CA GLY A 214 -4.10 2.61 -11.74
C GLY A 214 -4.68 1.84 -10.54
N LEU A 215 -4.88 2.51 -9.40
CA LEU A 215 -5.53 1.90 -8.23
C LEU A 215 -6.97 1.45 -8.54
N MET A 216 -7.73 2.26 -9.28
CA MET A 216 -9.08 1.92 -9.71
C MET A 216 -9.10 0.67 -10.61
N LYS A 217 -8.15 0.54 -11.55
CA LYS A 217 -7.99 -0.65 -12.40
C LYS A 217 -7.60 -1.90 -11.61
N LEU A 218 -6.79 -1.77 -10.55
CA LEU A 218 -6.49 -2.90 -9.67
C LEU A 218 -7.74 -3.44 -8.96
N ALA A 219 -8.78 -2.61 -8.80
CA ALA A 219 -10.07 -3.03 -8.25
C ALA A 219 -11.06 -3.53 -9.32
N GLY A 220 -11.12 -2.87 -10.48
CA GLY A 220 -12.19 -3.03 -11.47
C GLY A 220 -11.78 -3.56 -12.85
N GLY A 221 -10.50 -3.80 -13.11
CA GLY A 221 -10.01 -4.27 -14.42
C GLY A 221 -9.81 -3.13 -15.44
N ASN A 222 -9.84 -3.46 -16.74
CA ASN A 222 -9.47 -2.53 -17.83
C ASN A 222 -10.68 -1.84 -18.53
N HIS A 223 -11.88 -1.90 -17.95
CA HIS A 223 -13.11 -1.33 -18.51
C HIS A 223 -13.23 0.19 -18.26
N LEU A 224 -12.17 0.96 -18.56
CA LEU A 224 -12.11 2.39 -18.24
C LEU A 224 -13.24 3.24 -18.82
N HIS A 225 -13.84 2.83 -19.93
CA HIS A 225 -14.97 3.53 -20.54
C HIS A 225 -16.26 3.42 -19.69
N GLU A 226 -16.32 2.48 -18.75
CA GLU A 226 -17.43 2.28 -17.81
C GLU A 226 -17.09 2.73 -16.39
N MET A 227 -15.87 3.22 -16.14
CA MET A 227 -15.36 3.54 -14.81
C MET A 227 -15.07 5.03 -14.67
N ASN A 228 -15.35 5.59 -13.49
CA ASN A 228 -15.14 7.00 -13.18
C ASN A 228 -14.36 7.14 -11.86
N VAL A 229 -13.26 7.91 -11.90
CA VAL A 229 -12.37 8.09 -10.75
C VAL A 229 -13.04 8.88 -9.63
N ASP A 230 -13.86 9.88 -9.95
CA ASP A 230 -14.58 10.68 -8.95
C ASP A 230 -15.60 9.81 -8.21
N ALA A 231 -16.37 8.98 -8.95
CA ALA A 231 -17.28 8.00 -8.34
C ALA A 231 -16.54 6.94 -7.47
N PHE A 232 -15.34 6.54 -7.88
CA PHE A 232 -14.49 5.64 -7.10
C PHE A 232 -13.98 6.28 -5.79
N LEU A 233 -13.80 7.60 -5.78
CA LEU A 233 -13.45 8.37 -4.57
C LEU A 233 -14.68 8.59 -3.68
N GLU A 234 -15.85 8.86 -4.25
CA GLU A 234 -17.12 8.90 -3.50
C GLU A 234 -17.38 7.56 -2.79
N GLN A 235 -17.05 6.43 -3.42
CA GLN A 235 -17.10 5.10 -2.79
C GLN A 235 -16.16 5.00 -1.56
N ALA A 236 -15.00 5.64 -1.60
CA ALA A 236 -14.09 5.68 -0.46
C ALA A 236 -14.69 6.51 0.69
N GLU A 237 -15.31 7.65 0.39
CA GLU A 237 -16.01 8.47 1.38
C GLU A 237 -17.18 7.72 2.02
N GLU A 238 -17.94 6.96 1.24
CA GLU A 238 -19.01 6.08 1.74
C GLU A 238 -18.44 5.01 2.68
N TYR A 239 -17.33 4.34 2.27
CA TYR A 239 -16.67 3.33 3.11
C TYR A 239 -16.18 3.92 4.44
N GLU A 240 -15.64 5.14 4.44
CA GLU A 240 -15.16 5.81 5.66
C GLU A 240 -16.29 6.34 6.55
N ALA A 241 -17.31 6.94 5.95
CA ALA A 241 -18.43 7.54 6.67
C ALA A 241 -19.46 6.51 7.15
N GLY A 242 -19.56 5.38 6.46
CA GLY A 242 -20.65 4.44 6.61
C GLY A 242 -20.58 3.58 7.87
N GLY A 243 -21.76 3.36 8.45
CA GLY A 243 -22.07 2.18 9.26
C GLY A 243 -22.26 2.40 10.76
N ASP A 244 -22.65 1.33 11.43
CA ASP A 244 -22.67 1.24 12.88
C ASP A 244 -21.40 0.55 13.42
N LEU A 245 -21.37 0.26 14.74
CA LEU A 245 -20.23 -0.41 15.37
C LEU A 245 -19.91 -1.79 14.75
N ARG A 246 -20.95 -2.50 14.28
CA ARG A 246 -20.79 -3.82 13.65
C ARG A 246 -20.10 -3.66 12.31
N ASP A 247 -20.45 -2.63 11.53
CA ASP A 247 -19.78 -2.35 10.27
C ASP A 247 -18.29 -2.04 10.49
N SER A 248 -17.94 -1.27 11.51
CA SER A 248 -16.52 -1.04 11.85
C SER A 248 -15.77 -2.32 12.20
N VAL A 249 -16.42 -3.27 12.92
CA VAL A 249 -15.84 -4.60 13.19
C VAL A 249 -15.67 -5.40 11.90
N LEU A 250 -16.66 -5.39 11.01
CA LEU A 250 -16.61 -6.08 9.72
C LEU A 250 -15.51 -5.50 8.82
N LYS A 251 -15.32 -4.18 8.81
CA LYS A 251 -14.20 -3.53 8.11
C LYS A 251 -12.87 -4.07 8.61
N ILE A 252 -12.65 -4.15 9.93
CA ILE A 252 -11.44 -4.75 10.51
C ILE A 252 -11.26 -6.20 10.04
N LEU A 253 -12.30 -7.03 10.17
CA LEU A 253 -12.24 -8.44 9.76
C LEU A 253 -11.91 -8.61 8.27
N ASN A 254 -12.40 -7.73 7.40
CA ASN A 254 -12.11 -7.74 5.97
C ASN A 254 -10.68 -7.27 5.64
N VAL A 255 -10.09 -6.40 6.47
CA VAL A 255 -8.70 -5.92 6.30
C VAL A 255 -7.68 -6.95 6.78
N LEU A 256 -7.94 -7.64 7.90
CA LEU A 256 -7.00 -8.56 8.54
C LEU A 256 -6.31 -9.56 7.59
N PRO A 257 -7.01 -10.28 6.69
CA PRO A 257 -6.37 -11.26 5.82
C PRO A 257 -5.61 -10.65 4.64
N ARG A 258 -5.74 -9.34 4.38
CA ARG A 258 -5.17 -8.68 3.20
C ARG A 258 -3.74 -8.22 3.41
N SER A 259 -2.93 -8.32 2.36
CA SER A 259 -1.58 -7.77 2.30
C SER A 259 -1.57 -6.25 2.07
N HIS A 260 -2.53 -5.73 1.33
CA HIS A 260 -2.62 -4.32 0.96
C HIS A 260 -3.91 -3.70 1.52
N PRO A 261 -3.94 -2.38 1.78
CA PRO A 261 -5.19 -1.67 1.99
C PRO A 261 -6.10 -1.76 0.76
N PHE A 262 -7.39 -1.47 0.92
CA PHE A 262 -8.33 -1.42 -0.20
C PHE A 262 -7.93 -0.33 -1.19
N ALA A 263 -8.07 -0.61 -2.48
CA ALA A 263 -7.68 0.31 -3.55
C ALA A 263 -8.43 1.66 -3.48
N THR A 264 -9.71 1.65 -3.12
CA THR A 264 -10.52 2.86 -2.90
C THR A 264 -9.91 3.75 -1.81
N ILE A 265 -9.52 3.15 -0.68
CA ILE A 265 -8.90 3.87 0.45
C ILE A 265 -7.51 4.40 0.08
N ARG A 266 -6.71 3.61 -0.65
CA ARG A 266 -5.42 4.08 -1.18
C ARG A 266 -5.60 5.29 -2.10
N ALA A 267 -6.61 5.26 -2.98
CA ALA A 267 -6.87 6.37 -3.90
C ALA A 267 -7.29 7.64 -3.16
N ALA A 268 -8.16 7.53 -2.15
CA ALA A 268 -8.57 8.66 -1.31
C ALA A 268 -7.40 9.25 -0.51
N GLU A 269 -6.58 8.41 0.14
CA GLU A 269 -5.39 8.86 0.88
C GLU A 269 -4.36 9.52 -0.04
N LEU A 270 -4.16 8.97 -1.25
CA LEU A 270 -3.25 9.55 -2.22
C LEU A 270 -3.73 10.92 -2.72
N LYS A 271 -5.04 11.06 -2.99
CA LYS A 271 -5.66 12.35 -3.36
C LYS A 271 -5.50 13.37 -2.24
N LYS A 272 -5.83 13.00 -1.00
CA LYS A 272 -5.67 13.84 0.19
C LYS A 272 -4.23 14.32 0.34
N TRP A 273 -3.25 13.45 0.11
CA TRP A 273 -1.84 13.84 0.15
C TRP A 273 -1.44 14.75 -1.01
N ALA A 274 -1.89 14.49 -2.23
CA ALA A 274 -1.61 15.33 -3.41
C ALA A 274 -2.14 16.77 -3.25
N GLU A 275 -3.25 16.94 -2.53
CA GLU A 275 -3.85 18.24 -2.20
C GLU A 275 -3.18 18.92 -0.98
N SER A 276 -2.31 18.22 -0.26
CA SER A 276 -1.65 18.72 0.94
C SER A 276 -0.49 19.68 0.64
N ARG A 277 -0.15 20.53 1.62
CA ARG A 277 1.04 21.38 1.56
C ARG A 277 2.35 20.59 1.55
N ASP A 278 2.37 19.39 2.13
CA ASP A 278 3.58 18.57 2.19
C ASP A 278 3.98 18.09 0.80
N TYR A 279 3.02 17.63 0.00
CA TYR A 279 3.27 17.29 -1.40
C TYR A 279 3.79 18.49 -2.19
N GLN A 280 3.12 19.64 -2.08
CA GLN A 280 3.55 20.86 -2.78
C GLN A 280 4.97 21.29 -2.38
N ARG A 281 5.31 21.23 -1.09
CA ARG A 281 6.68 21.53 -0.61
C ARG A 281 7.72 20.62 -1.24
N ILE A 282 7.46 19.32 -1.34
CA ILE A 282 8.37 18.38 -1.99
C ILE A 282 8.51 18.75 -3.48
N MET A 283 7.38 19.01 -4.14
CA MET A 283 7.33 19.44 -5.53
C MET A 283 8.01 20.79 -5.77
N ASP A 284 8.13 21.66 -4.78
CA ASP A 284 8.90 22.91 -4.85
C ASP A 284 10.40 22.70 -4.63
N GLY A 285 10.80 21.57 -4.04
CA GLY A 285 12.20 21.23 -3.73
C GLY A 285 12.55 21.32 -2.25
N HIS A 286 11.55 21.50 -1.39
CA HIS A 286 11.67 21.57 0.06
C HIS A 286 11.33 20.23 0.72
N TYR A 287 12.29 19.31 0.75
CA TYR A 287 12.12 17.97 1.30
C TYR A 287 13.34 17.54 2.14
N PRO A 288 13.15 16.65 3.14
CA PRO A 288 14.26 16.07 3.90
C PRO A 288 15.26 15.34 3.00
N ARG A 289 16.56 15.55 3.24
CA ARG A 289 17.63 14.89 2.49
C ARG A 289 18.26 13.76 3.28
N ARG A 290 18.73 12.70 2.60
CA ARG A 290 19.41 11.55 3.24
C ARG A 290 20.65 11.95 4.03
N SER A 291 21.32 13.03 3.64
CA SER A 291 22.44 13.60 4.39
C SER A 291 22.07 14.06 5.80
N GLU A 292 20.80 14.40 6.04
CA GLU A 292 20.27 14.94 7.30
C GLU A 292 19.66 13.83 8.20
N ASP A 293 19.61 12.58 7.73
CA ASP A 293 18.93 11.50 8.46
C ASP A 293 19.63 11.13 9.77
N LYS A 294 20.95 11.33 9.85
CA LYS A 294 21.75 11.06 11.07
C LYS A 294 21.46 12.05 12.21
N ASP A 295 21.01 13.25 11.88
CA ASP A 295 20.80 14.33 12.84
C ASP A 295 19.37 14.34 13.42
N THR A 296 18.51 13.44 12.93
CA THR A 296 17.11 13.39 13.34
C THR A 296 16.92 12.58 14.62
N SER A 297 16.29 13.20 15.63
CA SER A 297 16.02 12.50 16.88
C SER A 297 14.83 11.54 16.77
N ALA A 298 14.97 10.33 17.31
CA ALA A 298 13.86 9.36 17.39
C ALA A 298 12.67 9.88 18.22
N ARG A 299 12.90 10.84 19.12
CA ARG A 299 11.85 11.50 19.92
C ARG A 299 10.99 12.43 19.07
N GLU A 300 11.61 13.19 18.17
CA GLU A 300 10.91 14.11 17.28
C GLU A 300 10.05 13.35 16.27
N SER A 301 10.60 12.31 15.64
CA SER A 301 9.86 11.39 14.77
C SER A 301 8.62 10.79 15.46
N PHE A 302 8.76 10.38 16.72
CA PHE A 302 7.63 9.88 17.51
C PHE A 302 6.58 10.95 17.79
N ARG A 303 7.01 12.19 18.10
CA ARG A 303 6.10 13.32 18.37
C ARG A 303 5.30 13.72 17.13
N GLU A 304 5.96 13.84 15.98
CA GLU A 304 5.28 14.13 14.70
C GLU A 304 4.23 13.08 14.38
N SER A 305 4.58 11.81 14.56
CA SER A 305 3.66 10.74 14.21
C SER A 305 2.50 10.61 15.22
N ALA A 306 2.75 10.88 16.51
CA ALA A 306 1.69 10.96 17.52
C ALA A 306 0.72 12.12 17.23
N ALA A 307 1.21 13.25 16.72
CA ALA A 307 0.36 14.38 16.32
C ALA A 307 -0.53 14.01 15.13
N SER A 308 0.02 13.34 14.11
CA SER A 308 -0.76 12.82 12.98
C SER A 308 -1.84 11.83 13.43
N TYR A 309 -1.48 10.89 14.31
CA TYR A 309 -2.44 9.90 14.81
C TYR A 309 -3.57 10.54 15.62
N ALA A 310 -3.24 11.55 16.43
CA ALA A 310 -4.24 12.31 17.17
C ALA A 310 -5.19 13.09 16.25
N ASP A 311 -4.69 13.60 15.12
CA ASP A 311 -5.49 14.29 14.10
C ASP A 311 -6.38 13.30 13.32
N ASP A 312 -5.84 12.15 12.91
CA ASP A 312 -6.59 11.06 12.28
C ASP A 312 -7.71 10.55 13.19
N MET A 313 -7.44 10.39 14.49
CA MET A 313 -8.44 9.98 15.48
C MET A 313 -9.56 11.03 15.64
N LYS A 314 -9.20 12.33 15.69
CA LYS A 314 -10.19 13.42 15.80
C LYS A 314 -11.04 13.59 14.55
N SER A 315 -10.44 13.39 13.39
CA SER A 315 -11.09 13.56 12.09
C SER A 315 -11.84 12.30 11.63
N SER A 316 -11.61 11.16 12.30
CA SER A 316 -12.22 9.88 11.94
C SER A 316 -13.75 9.93 12.04
N LYS A 317 -14.41 9.53 10.94
CA LYS A 317 -15.86 9.36 10.89
C LYS A 317 -16.34 8.03 11.48
N ASP A 318 -15.42 7.07 11.69
CA ASP A 318 -15.73 5.69 12.07
C ASP A 318 -16.32 5.57 13.51
N PRO A 319 -17.45 4.86 13.70
CA PRO A 319 -18.08 4.67 15.01
C PRO A 319 -17.18 4.05 16.09
N LEU A 320 -16.30 3.09 15.75
CA LEU A 320 -15.39 2.49 16.73
C LEU A 320 -14.36 3.51 17.21
N MET A 321 -13.80 4.31 16.30
CA MET A 321 -12.82 5.33 16.65
C MET A 321 -13.45 6.44 17.50
N LYS A 322 -14.69 6.83 17.20
CA LYS A 322 -15.48 7.76 18.03
C LYS A 322 -15.74 7.21 19.44
N LEU A 323 -16.08 5.92 19.57
CA LEU A 323 -16.26 5.29 20.87
C LEU A 323 -14.96 5.32 21.70
N VAL A 324 -13.82 5.03 21.07
CA VAL A 324 -12.51 5.06 21.74
C VAL A 324 -12.13 6.50 22.14
N SER A 325 -12.39 7.50 21.30
CA SER A 325 -12.15 8.91 21.67
C SER A 325 -13.06 9.36 22.81
N ASP A 326 -14.34 8.97 22.80
CA ASP A 326 -15.32 9.29 23.85
C ASP A 326 -14.91 8.67 25.20
N LEU A 327 -14.44 7.42 25.15
CA LEU A 327 -13.91 6.68 26.31
C LEU A 327 -12.66 7.36 26.89
N ALA A 328 -11.71 7.73 26.03
CA ALA A 328 -10.48 8.41 26.45
C ALA A 328 -10.75 9.85 26.94
N GLY A 329 -11.79 10.50 26.42
CA GLY A 329 -12.23 11.84 26.81
C GLY A 329 -13.11 11.91 28.06
N GLY A 330 -13.46 10.77 28.68
CA GLY A 330 -14.17 10.73 29.96
C GLY A 330 -15.66 11.09 29.90
N ALA A 331 -16.34 10.91 28.77
CA ALA A 331 -17.78 11.20 28.65
C ALA A 331 -18.62 10.10 29.34
N GLY A 332 -19.25 10.45 30.47
CA GLY A 332 -19.86 9.54 31.45
C GLY A 332 -21.16 8.80 31.09
N ASP A 333 -21.40 8.41 29.84
CA ASP A 333 -22.51 7.50 29.50
C ASP A 333 -22.04 6.38 28.56
N LEU A 334 -21.40 5.37 29.14
CA LEU A 334 -20.68 4.30 28.42
C LEU A 334 -21.38 2.94 28.54
N GLY A 335 -22.09 2.66 29.64
CA GLY A 335 -22.72 1.36 29.85
C GLY A 335 -23.88 1.07 28.89
N GLY A 336 -24.67 2.10 28.52
CA GLY A 336 -25.87 1.93 27.69
C GLY A 336 -25.61 1.78 26.19
N ARG A 337 -24.47 2.28 25.68
CA ARG A 337 -24.11 2.20 24.25
C ARG A 337 -23.38 0.90 23.91
N VAL A 338 -22.44 0.47 24.75
CA VAL A 338 -21.74 -0.82 24.59
C VAL A 338 -22.70 -2.00 24.68
N ARG A 339 -23.66 -1.96 25.62
CA ARG A 339 -24.69 -2.99 25.76
C ARG A 339 -25.62 -3.09 24.55
N ARG A 340 -26.05 -1.96 23.98
CA ARG A 340 -26.86 -1.94 22.75
C ARG A 340 -26.12 -2.50 21.53
N GLY A 341 -24.81 -2.23 21.41
CA GLY A 341 -23.97 -2.80 20.35
C GLY A 341 -23.83 -4.32 20.46
N PHE A 342 -23.74 -4.85 21.68
CA PHE A 342 -23.71 -6.31 21.93
C PHE A 342 -25.07 -6.98 21.74
N ASP A 343 -26.18 -6.32 22.08
CA ASP A 343 -27.54 -6.84 21.86
C ASP A 343 -27.87 -6.93 20.36
N GLY A 344 -27.39 -5.99 19.54
CA GLY A 344 -27.51 -6.05 18.07
C GLY A 344 -26.78 -7.23 17.41
N PHE A 345 -25.83 -7.86 18.10
CA PHE A 345 -25.14 -9.07 17.64
C PHE A 345 -25.96 -10.35 17.85
N ARG A 346 -26.99 -10.31 18.71
CA ARG A 346 -27.82 -11.47 19.09
C ARG A 346 -29.18 -11.55 18.40
N SER A 347 -29.61 -10.50 17.69
CA SER A 347 -30.92 -10.48 17.04
C SER A 347 -30.78 -10.62 15.52
N PRO A 348 -31.43 -11.63 14.88
CA PRO A 348 -31.63 -11.59 13.44
C PRO A 348 -32.56 -10.42 13.06
N PRO A 349 -32.46 -9.87 11.84
CA PRO A 349 -33.37 -8.81 11.40
C PRO A 349 -34.81 -9.31 11.46
N GLN A 350 -35.70 -8.54 12.11
CA GLN A 350 -37.14 -8.81 12.04
C GLN A 350 -37.60 -8.68 10.58
N PRO A 351 -38.39 -9.63 10.05
CA PRO A 351 -39.02 -9.46 8.74
C PRO A 351 -39.97 -8.26 8.82
N GLY A 352 -39.74 -7.28 7.95
CA GLY A 352 -40.50 -6.03 7.91
C GLY A 352 -42.00 -6.26 7.77
N GLU A 353 -42.77 -5.46 8.49
CA GLU A 353 -44.20 -5.30 8.26
C GLU A 353 -44.42 -4.89 6.80
N GLY A 354 -45.09 -5.75 6.04
CA GLY A 354 -45.48 -5.47 4.67
C GLY A 354 -46.43 -4.26 4.61
N PRO A 355 -46.44 -3.53 3.47
CA PRO A 355 -47.33 -2.39 3.32
C PRO A 355 -48.78 -2.88 3.32
N LYS A 356 -49.55 -2.39 4.30
CA LYS A 356 -51.01 -2.47 4.28
C LYS A 356 -51.56 -1.38 3.37
N ASP A 357 -52.69 -1.72 2.75
CA ASP A 357 -53.64 -0.87 2.04
C ASP A 357 -53.43 -0.70 0.53
N ALA A 358 -54.09 -1.60 -0.22
CA ALA A 358 -54.74 -1.25 -1.49
C ALA A 358 -56.25 -1.55 -1.33
N PRO A 359 -57.17 -0.63 -1.67
CA PRO A 359 -58.59 -0.93 -1.69
C PRO A 359 -58.94 -1.78 -2.92
N GLN A 360 -59.78 -2.78 -2.72
CA GLN A 360 -60.41 -3.57 -3.78
C GLN A 360 -61.52 -2.74 -4.46
N GLU A 361 -61.51 -2.70 -5.79
CA GLU A 361 -62.72 -2.59 -6.63
C GLU A 361 -63.03 -3.96 -7.24
#